data_AF-A0A0M2HL33-F1
#
_entry.id   AF-A0A0M2HL33-F1
#
_cell.length_a   1.000
_cell.length_b   1.000
_cell.length_c   1.000
_cell.angle_alpha   90.00
_cell.angle_beta   90.00
_cell.angle_gamma   90.00
#
_symmetry.space_group_name_H-M   'P 1'
#
loop_
_entity.id
_entity.type
_entity.pdbx_description
1 polymer ?
#
loop_
_entity_poly.entity_id
_entity_poly.type
_entity_poly.pdbx_seq_one_letter_code
_entity_poly.pdbx_strand_id
1 'polypeptide(L)'
;MSRHKNPAKAVDKVFRELGATREIARDGRSGVKGVYYRFPDGARRHVPNGVPWVAAAGFIREVRDRYAPEPPRPPISGERVGLGSVPAVDQSKIAVTDHAKQRFDEMSLGDDGISQFEIDLALICPMHVLWMEKHGTYAWVGDRIAVVGHMREGFLTIRTYLWTTDELWERNPRPEKELIA
;
A
#
# COMPACT_ATOMS: atom_id res chain seq x y z
N MET A 1 17.95 12.30 -1.49
CA MET A 1 18.23 11.05 -0.74
C MET A 1 16.89 10.46 -0.31
N SER A 2 16.44 9.39 -0.97
CA SER A 2 15.16 8.73 -0.66
C SER A 2 15.21 8.16 0.77
N ARG A 3 14.30 8.62 1.64
CA ARG A 3 14.09 8.00 2.96
C ARG A 3 13.43 6.64 2.74
N HIS A 4 14.21 5.63 2.36
CA HIS A 4 13.75 4.25 2.27
C HIS A 4 13.30 3.80 3.68
N LYS A 5 12.00 3.89 3.95
CA LYS A 5 11.38 3.42 5.20
C LYS A 5 11.61 1.89 5.26
N ASN A 6 12.37 1.42 6.25
CA ASN A 6 12.75 0.00 6.44
C ASN A 6 11.52 -0.94 6.39
N PRO A 7 11.50 -2.01 5.55
CA PRO A 7 10.38 -2.94 5.42
C PRO A 7 9.88 -3.54 6.74
N ALA A 8 10.81 -3.84 7.66
CA ALA A 8 10.45 -4.37 8.97
C ALA A 8 9.63 -3.36 9.79
N LYS A 9 9.84 -2.05 9.61
CA LYS A 9 9.03 -1.01 10.29
C LYS A 9 7.61 -0.92 9.75
N ALA A 10 7.40 -1.18 8.46
CA ALA A 10 6.06 -1.25 7.88
C ALA A 10 5.28 -2.43 8.45
N VAL A 11 5.93 -3.60 8.53
CA VAL A 11 5.35 -4.79 9.17
C VAL A 11 5.05 -4.52 10.65
N ASP A 12 5.98 -3.92 11.39
CA ASP A 12 5.79 -3.55 12.80
C ASP A 12 4.56 -2.66 13.00
N LYS A 13 4.42 -1.61 12.18
CA LYS A 13 3.29 -0.69 12.22
C LYS A 13 1.97 -1.45 12.05
N VAL A 14 1.82 -2.17 10.94
CA VAL A 14 0.57 -2.89 10.61
C VAL A 14 0.23 -3.95 11.67
N PHE A 15 1.24 -4.71 12.12
CA PHE A 15 1.01 -5.76 13.10
C PHE A 15 0.51 -5.18 14.43
N ARG A 16 1.08 -4.05 14.88
CA ARG A 16 0.65 -3.37 16.10
C ARG A 16 -0.74 -2.74 15.98
N GLU A 17 -1.08 -2.17 14.83
CA GLU A 17 -2.42 -1.65 14.55
C GLU A 17 -3.48 -2.77 14.62
N LEU A 18 -3.10 -3.99 14.25
CA LEU A 18 -3.94 -5.19 14.35
C LEU A 18 -3.81 -5.91 15.72
N GLY A 19 -3.32 -5.22 16.74
CA GLY A 19 -3.30 -5.70 18.13
C GLY A 19 -2.15 -6.64 18.49
N ALA A 20 -1.15 -6.79 17.62
CA ALA A 20 0.01 -7.61 17.94
C ALA A 20 0.93 -6.94 18.97
N THR A 21 1.48 -7.74 19.88
CA THR A 21 2.49 -7.33 20.84
C THR A 21 3.86 -7.83 20.43
N ARG A 22 4.87 -6.96 20.57
CA ARG A 22 6.24 -7.22 20.15
C ARG A 22 6.99 -8.02 21.21
N GLU A 23 7.53 -9.18 20.81
CA GLU A 23 8.42 -10.01 21.61
C GLU A 23 9.83 -9.96 21.00
N ILE A 24 10.80 -9.44 21.74
CA ILE A 24 12.19 -9.42 21.28
C ILE A 24 12.77 -10.82 21.45
N ALA A 25 13.09 -11.50 20.34
CA ALA A 25 13.92 -12.69 20.39
C ALA A 25 15.37 -12.29 20.65
N ARG A 26 15.86 -12.58 21.87
CA ARG A 26 17.30 -12.58 22.16
C ARG A 26 17.83 -13.98 21.87
N ASP A 27 18.65 -14.12 20.82
CA ASP A 27 19.51 -15.29 20.66
C ASP A 27 20.83 -15.00 21.39
N GLY A 28 21.18 -15.88 22.35
CA GLY A 28 22.29 -15.71 23.28
C GLY A 28 23.69 -15.82 22.66
N ARG A 29 23.83 -15.93 21.32
CA ARG A 29 25.15 -16.10 20.69
C ARG A 29 25.57 -15.06 19.63
N SER A 30 24.68 -14.23 19.05
CA SER A 30 25.13 -13.32 17.97
C SER A 30 24.24 -12.10 17.63
N GLY A 31 23.40 -11.62 18.54
CA GLY A 31 22.57 -10.43 18.28
C GLY A 31 21.17 -10.76 17.74
N VAL A 32 20.29 -9.74 17.75
CA VAL A 32 18.86 -9.86 17.39
C VAL A 32 18.75 -10.29 15.92
N LYS A 33 18.15 -11.47 15.64
CA LYS A 33 17.92 -11.98 14.26
C LYS A 33 16.57 -11.55 13.65
N GLY A 34 15.69 -10.98 14.46
CA GLY A 34 14.37 -10.56 14.04
C GLY A 34 13.48 -10.24 15.23
N VAL A 35 12.19 -10.07 14.97
CA VAL A 35 11.17 -9.72 15.95
C VAL A 35 10.04 -10.75 15.89
N TYR A 36 9.60 -11.25 17.05
CA TYR A 36 8.37 -12.02 17.12
C TYR A 36 7.21 -11.11 17.48
N TYR A 37 6.04 -11.41 16.93
CA TYR A 37 4.80 -10.73 17.24
C TYR A 37 3.80 -11.76 17.74
N ARG A 38 3.17 -11.50 18.88
CA ARG A 38 2.07 -12.30 19.43
C ARG A 38 0.75 -11.57 19.17
N PHE A 39 -0.17 -12.22 18.49
CA PHE A 39 -1.50 -11.71 18.17
C PHE A 39 -2.53 -12.03 19.26
N PRO A 40 -3.70 -11.37 19.27
CA PRO A 40 -4.72 -11.57 20.31
C PRO A 40 -5.22 -13.01 20.47
N ASP A 41 -5.18 -13.80 19.39
CA ASP A 41 -5.56 -15.22 19.39
C ASP A 41 -4.43 -16.16 19.84
N GLY A 42 -3.29 -15.61 20.28
CA GLY A 42 -2.10 -16.35 20.70
C GLY A 42 -1.18 -16.79 19.55
N ALA A 43 -1.53 -16.54 18.28
CA ALA A 43 -0.66 -16.85 17.16
C ALA A 43 0.63 -16.02 17.22
N ARG A 44 1.74 -16.62 16.76
CA ARG A 44 3.05 -15.97 16.75
C ARG A 44 3.60 -15.86 15.33
N ARG A 45 4.17 -14.70 15.01
CA ARG A 45 4.83 -14.46 13.70
C ARG A 45 6.24 -13.93 13.90
N HIS A 46 7.21 -14.56 13.26
CA HIS A 46 8.59 -14.08 13.20
C HIS A 46 8.79 -13.20 11.97
N VAL A 47 9.35 -12.01 12.16
CA VAL A 47 9.77 -11.09 11.10
C VAL A 47 11.29 -10.95 11.17
N PRO A 48 12.04 -11.51 10.20
CA PRO A 48 13.49 -11.41 10.18
C PRO A 48 13.98 -9.96 10.07
N ASN A 49 15.15 -9.68 10.64
CA ASN A 49 15.84 -8.42 10.38
C ASN A 49 16.28 -8.35 8.92
N GLY A 50 16.01 -7.23 8.24
CA GLY A 50 16.34 -7.06 6.83
C GLY A 50 15.39 -7.79 5.86
N VAL A 51 14.16 -8.13 6.30
CA VAL A 51 13.13 -8.71 5.43
C VAL A 51 12.96 -7.89 4.13
N PRO A 52 13.01 -8.53 2.93
CA PRO A 52 12.78 -7.82 1.68
C PRO A 52 11.31 -7.41 1.55
N TRP A 53 11.04 -6.39 0.74
CA TRP A 53 9.69 -5.84 0.57
C TRP A 53 8.63 -6.85 0.15
N VAL A 54 8.95 -7.75 -0.78
CA VAL A 54 8.02 -8.79 -1.23
C VAL A 54 7.59 -9.69 -0.06
N ALA A 55 8.53 -10.07 0.79
CA ALA A 55 8.24 -10.88 1.98
C ALA A 55 7.47 -10.08 3.04
N ALA A 56 7.82 -8.80 3.24
CA ALA A 56 7.10 -7.90 4.14
C ALA A 56 5.63 -7.71 3.70
N ALA A 57 5.38 -7.54 2.40
CA ALA A 57 4.03 -7.44 1.84
C ALA A 57 3.25 -8.75 2.04
N GLY A 58 3.89 -9.91 1.86
CA GLY A 58 3.29 -11.21 2.16
C GLY A 58 2.87 -11.34 3.62
N PHE A 59 3.71 -10.89 4.56
CA PHE A 59 3.37 -10.85 5.99
C PHE A 59 2.19 -9.93 6.30
N ILE A 60 2.17 -8.73 5.71
CA ILE A 60 1.08 -7.77 5.88
C ILE A 60 -0.22 -8.34 5.35
N ARG A 61 -0.22 -8.96 4.17
CA ARG A 61 -1.40 -9.58 3.57
C ARG A 61 -1.99 -10.65 4.46
N GLU A 62 -1.18 -11.61 4.87
CA GLU A 62 -1.63 -12.74 5.70
C GLU A 62 -2.26 -12.29 7.01
N VAL A 63 -1.66 -11.28 7.66
CA VAL A 63 -2.17 -10.77 8.94
C VAL A 63 -3.43 -9.93 8.73
N ARG A 64 -3.53 -9.16 7.64
CA ARG A 64 -4.77 -8.45 7.30
C ARG A 64 -5.90 -9.41 7.01
N ASP A 65 -5.67 -10.44 6.19
CA ASP A 65 -6.68 -11.45 5.86
C ASP A 65 -7.22 -12.16 7.11
N ARG A 66 -6.40 -12.27 8.17
CA ARG A 66 -6.76 -12.96 9.41
C ARG A 66 -7.41 -12.06 10.47
N TYR A 67 -6.94 -10.82 10.61
CA TYR A 67 -7.31 -9.97 11.76
C TYR A 67 -7.90 -8.62 11.39
N ALA A 68 -7.74 -8.17 10.14
CA ALA A 68 -8.33 -6.89 9.75
C ALA A 68 -9.84 -7.08 9.58
N PRO A 69 -10.67 -6.18 10.17
CA PRO A 69 -12.06 -6.10 9.76
C PRO A 69 -12.11 -5.76 8.26
N GLU A 70 -13.21 -6.14 7.60
CA GLU A 70 -13.39 -5.77 6.20
C GLU A 70 -13.27 -4.24 6.07
N PRO A 71 -12.35 -3.75 5.23
CA PRO A 71 -12.13 -2.32 5.15
C PRO A 71 -13.35 -1.60 4.63
N PRO A 72 -13.63 -0.38 5.13
CA PRO A 72 -14.71 0.43 4.60
C PRO A 72 -14.49 0.67 3.10
N ARG A 73 -15.59 0.73 2.35
CA ARG A 73 -15.52 1.01 0.92
C ARG A 73 -14.87 2.40 0.73
N PRO A 74 -13.79 2.51 -0.07
CA PRO A 74 -13.18 3.81 -0.33
C PRO A 74 -14.15 4.72 -1.09
N PRO A 75 -14.02 6.05 -1.02
CA PRO A 75 -14.81 7.03 -1.78
C PRO A 75 -14.37 7.07 -3.26
N ILE A 76 -13.93 5.93 -3.80
CA ILE A 76 -13.48 5.76 -5.18
C ILE A 76 -14.55 4.92 -5.88
N SER A 77 -15.11 5.45 -6.96
CA SER A 77 -16.11 4.73 -7.75
C SER A 77 -15.46 3.60 -8.55
N GLY A 78 -16.09 2.43 -8.50
CA GLY A 78 -15.63 1.23 -9.20
C GLY A 78 -16.31 -0.02 -8.67
N GLU A 79 -16.28 -1.08 -9.47
CA GLU A 79 -16.71 -2.41 -9.08
C GLU A 79 -15.54 -3.16 -8.42
N ARG A 80 -15.78 -3.81 -7.29
CA ARG A 80 -14.74 -4.59 -6.62
C ARG A 80 -14.47 -5.85 -7.44
N VAL A 81 -13.21 -6.08 -7.80
CA VAL A 81 -12.76 -7.29 -8.49
C VAL A 81 -12.00 -8.19 -7.52
N GLY A 82 -12.20 -9.50 -7.65
CA GLY A 82 -11.46 -10.48 -6.87
C GLY A 82 -9.96 -10.40 -7.17
N LEU A 83 -9.11 -10.45 -6.14
CA LEU A 83 -7.65 -10.35 -6.30
C LEU A 83 -7.07 -11.41 -7.25
N GLY A 84 -7.67 -12.60 -7.29
CA GLY A 84 -7.27 -13.67 -8.21
C GLY A 84 -7.61 -13.40 -9.69
N SER A 85 -8.46 -12.41 -9.97
CA SER A 85 -8.88 -12.01 -11.32
C SER A 85 -8.09 -10.82 -11.85
N VAL A 86 -7.24 -10.20 -11.02
CA VAL A 86 -6.40 -9.07 -11.40
C VAL A 86 -5.01 -9.60 -11.74
N PRO A 87 -4.44 -9.26 -12.90
CA PRO A 87 -3.11 -9.76 -13.22
C PRO A 87 -2.06 -9.17 -12.25
N ALA A 88 -1.09 -10.00 -11.89
CA ALA A 88 -0.04 -9.61 -10.95
C ALA A 88 0.80 -8.47 -11.52
N VAL A 89 1.15 -7.51 -10.66
CA VAL A 89 1.99 -6.37 -11.04
C VAL A 89 3.45 -6.79 -11.00
N ASP A 90 4.11 -6.78 -12.16
CA ASP A 90 5.57 -6.91 -12.26
C ASP A 90 6.19 -5.52 -12.09
N GLN A 91 6.91 -5.30 -10.98
CA GLN A 91 7.53 -4.01 -10.67
C GLN A 91 8.60 -3.58 -11.70
N SER A 92 9.17 -4.53 -12.45
CA SER A 92 10.10 -4.20 -13.54
C SER A 92 9.41 -3.70 -14.81
N LYS A 93 8.08 -3.82 -14.88
CA LYS A 93 7.23 -3.46 -16.04
C LYS A 93 6.21 -2.37 -15.69
N ILE A 94 6.64 -1.39 -14.90
CA ILE A 94 5.81 -0.23 -14.53
C ILE A 94 6.27 1.00 -15.32
N ALA A 95 5.32 1.63 -16.02
CA ALA A 95 5.46 2.95 -16.62
C ALA A 95 4.59 3.97 -15.85
N VAL A 96 5.03 5.22 -15.79
CA VAL A 96 4.33 6.30 -15.08
C VAL A 96 4.10 7.46 -16.05
N THR A 97 2.84 7.84 -16.24
CA THR A 97 2.48 9.00 -17.06
C THR A 97 2.94 10.32 -16.41
N ASP A 98 3.12 11.38 -17.19
CA ASP A 98 3.52 12.67 -16.63
C ASP A 98 2.47 13.24 -15.67
N HIS A 99 1.18 13.00 -15.95
CA HIS A 99 0.11 13.33 -15.02
C HIS A 99 0.25 12.60 -13.67
N ALA A 100 0.60 11.32 -13.69
CA ALA A 100 0.86 10.57 -12.47
C ALA A 100 2.08 11.12 -11.72
N LYS A 101 3.17 11.48 -12.41
CA LYS A 101 4.35 12.08 -11.77
C LYS A 101 3.99 13.38 -11.05
N GLN A 102 3.29 14.28 -11.73
CA GLN A 102 2.82 15.54 -11.13
C GLN A 102 1.94 15.28 -9.90
N ARG A 103 1.01 14.32 -9.99
CA ARG A 103 0.15 13.95 -8.85
C ARG A 103 0.94 13.35 -7.69
N PHE A 104 1.96 12.56 -7.97
CA PHE A 104 2.85 12.06 -6.92
C PHE A 104 3.57 13.20 -6.23
N ASP A 105 4.16 14.12 -6.99
CA ASP A 105 4.86 15.28 -6.44
C ASP A 105 3.92 16.10 -5.55
N GLU A 106 2.72 16.43 -6.04
CA GLU A 106 1.69 17.14 -5.25
C GLU A 106 1.31 16.40 -3.97
N MET A 107 1.04 15.10 -4.04
CA MET A 107 0.64 14.30 -2.88
C MET A 107 1.81 13.98 -1.93
N SER A 108 3.05 14.15 -2.38
CA SER A 108 4.25 13.93 -1.57
C SER A 108 4.60 15.13 -0.69
N LEU A 109 4.06 16.30 -1.03
CA LEU A 109 4.28 17.56 -0.32
C LEU A 109 3.24 17.70 0.81
N GLY A 110 3.72 17.77 2.06
CA GLY A 110 2.87 17.98 3.25
C GLY A 110 3.13 16.99 4.39
N ASP A 111 2.49 17.21 5.54
CA ASP A 111 2.61 16.34 6.72
C ASP A 111 2.05 14.93 6.47
N ASP A 112 1.14 14.81 5.50
CA ASP A 112 0.54 13.56 5.04
C ASP A 112 1.22 12.97 3.80
N GLY A 113 2.38 13.50 3.39
CA GLY A 113 3.06 13.16 2.15
C GLY A 113 3.13 11.66 1.84
N ILE A 114 2.69 11.28 0.65
CA ILE A 114 2.75 9.90 0.18
C ILE A 114 4.18 9.50 -0.14
N SER A 115 4.50 8.24 0.09
CA SER A 115 5.80 7.66 -0.19
C SER A 115 5.72 6.58 -1.27
N GLN A 116 6.82 6.35 -1.98
CA GLN A 116 6.94 5.23 -2.92
C GLN A 116 6.58 3.89 -2.26
N PHE A 117 6.87 3.75 -0.96
CA PHE A 117 6.46 2.59 -0.19
C PHE A 117 4.94 2.34 -0.21
N GLU A 118 4.13 3.39 -0.05
CA GLU A 118 2.67 3.24 -0.06
C GLU A 118 2.15 2.85 -1.43
N ILE A 119 2.83 3.29 -2.50
CA ILE A 119 2.56 2.87 -3.88
C ILE A 119 2.88 1.38 -4.04
N ASP A 120 4.08 0.96 -3.66
CA ASP A 120 4.51 -0.43 -3.76
C ASP A 120 3.59 -1.35 -2.95
N LEU A 121 3.21 -0.93 -1.74
CA LEU A 121 2.32 -1.69 -0.88
C LEU A 121 0.91 -1.79 -1.49
N ALA A 122 0.36 -0.69 -2.02
CA ALA A 122 -0.93 -0.72 -2.69
C ALA A 122 -0.93 -1.66 -3.89
N LEU A 123 0.15 -1.71 -4.67
CA LEU A 123 0.26 -2.58 -5.85
C LEU A 123 0.45 -4.06 -5.50
N ILE A 124 1.28 -4.38 -4.50
CA ILE A 124 1.60 -5.77 -4.14
C ILE A 124 0.55 -6.36 -3.19
N CYS A 125 0.05 -5.55 -2.27
CA CYS A 125 -0.87 -5.95 -1.21
C CYS A 125 -2.01 -4.94 -1.06
N PRO A 126 -2.83 -4.74 -2.11
CA PRO A 126 -4.01 -3.91 -2.02
C PRO A 126 -4.98 -4.46 -0.98
N MET A 127 -5.69 -3.57 -0.29
CA MET A 127 -6.86 -3.90 0.51
C MET A 127 -8.04 -4.26 -0.41
N HIS A 128 -8.18 -3.53 -1.52
CA HIS A 128 -9.15 -3.84 -2.57
C HIS A 128 -8.54 -3.55 -3.93
N VAL A 129 -9.02 -4.24 -4.97
CA VAL A 129 -8.87 -3.77 -6.34
C VAL A 129 -10.23 -3.43 -6.90
N LEU A 130 -10.33 -2.27 -7.52
CA LEU A 130 -11.54 -1.81 -8.18
C LEU A 130 -11.31 -1.79 -9.70
N TRP A 131 -12.31 -2.18 -10.47
CA TRP A 131 -12.39 -1.92 -11.89
C TRP A 131 -13.22 -0.66 -12.14
N MET A 132 -12.65 0.29 -12.87
CA MET A 132 -13.27 1.56 -13.20
C MET A 132 -13.71 1.54 -14.68
N GLU A 133 -14.90 1.01 -14.93
CA GLU A 133 -15.47 0.78 -16.28
C GLU A 133 -15.33 2.00 -17.21
N LYS A 134 -15.72 3.19 -16.72
CA LYS A 134 -15.64 4.45 -17.48
C LYS A 134 -14.24 4.76 -18.02
N HIS A 135 -13.20 4.29 -17.37
CA HIS A 135 -11.81 4.61 -17.69
C HIS A 135 -11.00 3.43 -18.22
N GLY A 136 -11.57 2.21 -18.20
CA GLY A 136 -10.88 0.98 -18.58
C GLY A 136 -9.62 0.74 -17.74
N THR A 137 -9.68 1.05 -16.44
CA THR A 137 -8.52 1.01 -15.54
C THR A 137 -8.83 0.27 -14.25
N TYR A 138 -7.79 -0.32 -13.67
CA TYR A 138 -7.81 -0.81 -12.30
C TYR A 138 -7.39 0.28 -11.32
N ALA A 139 -7.94 0.23 -10.12
CA ALA A 139 -7.47 0.95 -8.95
C ALA A 139 -7.03 -0.05 -7.88
N TRP A 140 -5.74 -0.10 -7.59
CA TRP A 140 -5.18 -0.85 -6.47
C TRP A 140 -5.25 0.01 -5.23
N VAL A 141 -6.21 -0.29 -4.36
CA VAL A 141 -6.55 0.51 -3.17
C VAL A 141 -5.75 -0.01 -1.99
N GLY A 142 -4.81 0.80 -1.50
CA GLY A 142 -4.13 0.60 -0.23
C GLY A 142 -4.83 1.32 0.92
N ASP A 143 -4.11 1.50 2.02
CA ASP A 143 -4.65 2.10 3.26
C ASP A 143 -4.94 3.59 3.09
N ARG A 144 -3.95 4.35 2.61
CA ARG A 144 -4.04 5.81 2.42
C ARG A 144 -4.19 6.24 0.96
N ILE A 145 -3.70 5.41 0.03
CA ILE A 145 -3.70 5.75 -1.39
C ILE A 145 -4.26 4.64 -2.25
N ALA A 146 -4.81 5.03 -3.41
CA ALA A 146 -5.08 4.11 -4.50
C ALA A 146 -4.19 4.47 -5.70
N VAL A 147 -3.60 3.44 -6.30
CA VAL A 147 -2.82 3.56 -7.54
C VAL A 147 -3.75 3.21 -8.69
N VAL A 148 -3.93 4.11 -9.64
CA VAL A 148 -4.86 3.91 -10.77
C VAL A 148 -4.07 3.76 -12.05
N GLY A 149 -4.32 2.68 -12.78
CA GLY A 149 -3.59 2.37 -14.01
C GLY A 149 -4.30 1.36 -14.89
N HIS A 150 -3.83 1.24 -16.12
CA HIS A 150 -4.27 0.17 -17.03
C HIS A 150 -3.15 -0.85 -17.16
N MET A 151 -3.55 -2.10 -17.38
CA MET A 151 -2.63 -3.20 -17.61
C MET A 151 -2.77 -3.70 -19.03
N ARG A 152 -1.65 -3.79 -19.76
CA ARG A 152 -1.61 -4.32 -21.12
C ARG A 152 -0.39 -5.21 -21.26
N GLU A 153 -0.59 -6.46 -21.68
CA GLU A 153 0.50 -7.41 -21.97
C GLU A 153 1.49 -7.56 -20.79
N GLY A 154 0.99 -7.49 -19.56
CA GLY A 154 1.81 -7.57 -18.34
C GLY A 154 2.56 -6.28 -17.97
N PHE A 155 2.37 -5.19 -18.71
CA PHE A 155 2.86 -3.86 -18.35
C PHE A 155 1.76 -3.06 -17.64
N LEU A 156 2.12 -2.47 -16.51
CA LEU A 156 1.28 -1.51 -15.80
C LEU A 156 1.67 -0.10 -16.18
N THR A 157 0.73 0.68 -16.71
CA THR A 157 0.90 2.13 -16.87
C THR A 157 0.08 2.86 -15.83
N ILE A 158 0.75 3.49 -14.86
CA ILE A 158 0.14 4.29 -13.81
C ILE A 158 -0.31 5.64 -14.39
N ARG A 159 -1.61 5.90 -14.28
CA ARG A 159 -2.26 7.12 -14.78
C ARG A 159 -2.42 8.19 -13.71
N THR A 160 -2.67 7.81 -12.47
CA THR A 160 -2.84 8.77 -11.36
C THR A 160 -2.79 8.08 -10.00
N TYR A 161 -2.75 8.89 -8.94
CA TYR A 161 -2.84 8.49 -7.53
C TYR A 161 -4.01 9.23 -6.86
N LEU A 162 -4.75 8.51 -6.02
CA LEU A 162 -5.92 9.02 -5.31
C LEU A 162 -5.78 8.79 -3.81
N TRP A 163 -6.37 9.66 -2.98
CA TRP A 163 -6.57 9.38 -1.56
C TRP A 163 -7.71 8.38 -1.37
N THR A 164 -7.66 7.58 -0.32
CA THR A 164 -8.63 6.49 -0.06
C THR A 164 -9.65 6.80 1.02
N THR A 165 -9.57 7.97 1.66
CA THR A 165 -10.52 8.40 2.70
C THR A 165 -10.93 9.85 2.49
N ASP A 166 -12.16 10.19 2.83
CA ASP A 166 -12.69 11.56 2.71
C ASP A 166 -11.87 12.56 3.54
N GLU A 167 -11.42 12.17 4.74
CA GLU A 167 -10.54 13.00 5.56
C GLU A 167 -9.23 13.39 4.83
N LEU A 168 -8.60 12.44 4.12
CA LEU A 168 -7.38 12.72 3.36
C LEU A 168 -7.66 13.62 2.16
N TRP A 169 -8.84 13.50 1.54
CA TRP A 169 -9.30 14.39 0.48
C TRP A 169 -9.55 15.82 0.97
N GLU A 170 -10.19 15.96 2.14
CA GLU A 170 -10.49 17.25 2.76
C GLU A 170 -9.21 17.98 3.21
N ARG A 171 -8.25 17.23 3.78
CA ARG A 171 -6.94 17.77 4.21
C ARG A 171 -6.02 18.12 3.05
N ASN A 172 -6.25 17.52 1.87
CA ASN A 172 -5.41 17.69 0.69
C ASN A 172 -6.30 17.99 -0.54
N PRO A 173 -7.02 19.14 -0.53
CA PRO A 173 -7.93 19.48 -1.61
C PRO A 173 -7.15 19.59 -2.92
N ARG A 174 -7.76 19.14 -4.02
CA ARG A 174 -7.14 19.30 -5.33
C ARG A 174 -7.00 20.80 -5.62
N PRO A 175 -5.86 21.25 -6.16
CA PRO A 175 -5.77 22.59 -6.70
C PRO A 175 -6.93 22.79 -7.69
N GLU A 176 -7.69 23.87 -7.52
CA GLU A 176 -8.68 24.24 -8.53
C GLU A 176 -7.93 24.38 -9.85
N LYS A 177 -8.45 23.73 -10.91
CA LYS A 177 -7.97 24.04 -12.25
C LYS A 177 -8.33 25.50 -12.46
N GLU A 178 -7.34 26.38 -12.43
CA GLU A 178 -7.51 27.73 -12.98
C GLU A 178 -8.12 27.53 -14.36
N LEU A 179 -9.36 28.01 -14.51
CA LEU A 179 -10.01 28.09 -15.80
C LEU A 179 -9.09 28.97 -16.65
N ILE A 180 -8.33 28.33 -17.53
CA ILE A 180 -7.64 29.03 -18.61
C ILE A 180 -8.77 29.66 -19.43
N ALA A 181 -9.00 30.95 -19.17
CA ALA A 181 -9.84 31.83 -19.97
C ALA A 181 -9.12 32.18 -21.27
#